data_AF-A0A1B6VZP1-F1
#
_entry.id   AF-A0A1B6VZP1-F1
#
_cell.length_a   1.000
_cell.length_b   1.000
_cell.length_c   1.000
_cell.angle_alpha   90.00
_cell.angle_beta   90.00
_cell.angle_gamma   90.00
#
_symmetry.space_group_name_H-M   'P 1'
#
loop_
_entity.id
_entity.type
_entity.pdbx_description
1 polymer ?
#
loop_
_entity_poly.entity_id
_entity_poly.type
_entity_poly.pdbx_seq_one_letter_code
_entity_poly.pdbx_strand_id
1 'polypeptide(L)'
;MNLDSLEDLSSLLNAPAPVTGVPLLLKLSQIQEDPNQPRKIFDEEKLRELADSIKVRGVKTPISVHEDESNPGFYIINHGARRYRASMMAGKETIPAYIDGDYTFLDQLVENIQRDNLTPRETADGIALMLNSGMKKGEVAKRLGKSAAFVSQHVALLSLPEPVAAVFNAGKVSDVTVVNELNTLYGRYPEAVEELLQNEDDITRSTIRHFKEFLKGDPSAEKESEAVSAPEINAKKDKPANPKKLKKAIVQVMYQGQLARLILNKRAHNTDEVWLQFEESGEQESVPCAEISSIVAVIEG
;
A
#
# COMPACT_ATOMS: atom_id res chain seq x y z
N MET A 1 21.50 53.59 11.00
CA MET A 1 21.01 52.21 10.80
C MET A 1 20.90 51.59 12.18
N ASN A 2 19.68 51.47 12.69
CA ASN A 2 19.42 50.99 14.05
C ASN A 2 19.74 49.49 14.13
N LEU A 3 20.60 49.11 15.06
CA LEU A 3 20.99 47.72 15.34
C LEU A 3 20.01 46.99 16.29
N ASP A 4 18.97 47.68 16.78
CA ASP A 4 18.00 47.14 17.75
C ASP A 4 16.97 46.16 17.13
N SER A 5 16.90 46.02 15.80
CA SER A 5 15.93 45.12 15.16
C SER A 5 16.40 43.67 15.01
N LEU A 6 17.64 43.35 15.41
CA LEU A 6 18.20 42.00 15.29
C LEU A 6 18.07 41.17 16.57
N GLU A 7 17.92 41.80 17.73
CA GLU A 7 17.68 41.10 18.99
C GLU A 7 16.28 40.49 19.06
N ASP A 8 15.30 41.11 18.40
CA ASP A 8 13.89 40.67 18.41
C ASP A 8 13.63 39.45 17.49
N LEU A 9 14.52 39.16 16.54
CA LEU A 9 14.45 37.94 15.72
C LEU A 9 15.00 36.72 16.47
N SER A 10 15.92 36.93 17.42
CA SER A 10 16.48 35.85 18.23
C SER A 10 15.48 35.33 19.28
N SER A 11 14.56 36.18 19.73
CA SER A 11 13.50 35.82 20.68
C SER A 11 12.39 35.00 20.01
N LEU A 12 12.09 35.27 18.73
CA LEU A 12 11.12 34.52 17.93
C LEU A 12 11.61 33.13 17.50
N LEU A 13 12.92 32.91 17.45
CA LEU A 13 13.53 31.61 17.12
C LEU A 13 13.70 30.68 18.33
N ASN A 14 13.38 31.16 19.53
CA ASN A 14 13.52 30.41 20.77
C ASN A 14 12.15 30.06 21.39
N ALA A 15 11.21 29.63 20.56
CA ALA A 15 10.02 28.94 21.06
C ALA A 15 10.48 27.62 21.69
N PRO A 16 10.20 27.35 22.98
CA PRO A 16 10.60 26.10 23.60
C PRO A 16 9.96 24.94 22.84
N ALA A 17 10.78 23.98 22.41
CA ALA A 17 10.28 22.72 21.88
C ALA A 17 9.30 22.10 22.89
N PRO A 18 8.15 21.55 22.44
CA PRO A 18 7.16 20.99 23.35
C PRO A 18 7.82 19.93 24.23
N VAL A 19 7.76 20.15 25.55
CA VAL A 19 8.36 19.26 26.54
C VAL A 19 7.53 17.97 26.56
N THR A 20 8.09 16.89 26.02
CA THR A 20 7.41 15.60 25.96
C THR A 20 7.21 15.02 27.37
N GLY A 21 5.97 14.63 27.70
CA GLY A 21 5.62 13.95 28.95
C GLY A 21 4.97 14.80 30.06
N VAL A 22 4.94 16.13 29.94
CA VAL A 22 4.20 17.01 30.87
C VAL A 22 2.97 17.58 30.16
N PRO A 23 1.76 17.47 30.76
CA PRO A 23 0.57 18.01 30.12
C PRO A 23 0.57 19.54 30.12
N LEU A 24 0.27 20.13 28.97
CA LEU A 24 0.14 21.56 28.75
C LEU A 24 -1.32 21.98 28.89
N LEU A 25 -1.58 23.20 29.36
CA LEU A 25 -2.92 23.77 29.36
C LEU A 25 -3.17 24.45 28.00
N LEU A 26 -4.03 23.83 27.18
CA LEU A 26 -4.42 24.36 25.88
C LEU A 26 -5.76 25.07 25.96
N LYS A 27 -5.94 26.17 25.22
CA LYS A 27 -7.24 26.85 25.12
C LYS A 27 -8.21 25.94 24.39
N LEU A 28 -9.42 25.79 24.93
CA LEU A 28 -10.46 24.98 24.28
C LEU A 28 -10.83 25.50 22.88
N SER A 29 -10.67 26.81 22.64
CA SER A 29 -10.89 27.46 21.34
C SER A 29 -9.87 27.08 20.27
N GLN A 30 -8.71 26.53 20.66
CA GLN A 30 -7.66 26.07 19.74
C GLN A 30 -7.75 24.58 19.45
N ILE A 31 -8.70 23.87 20.08
CA ILE A 31 -8.84 22.41 19.95
C ILE A 31 -10.09 22.10 19.14
N GLN A 32 -9.97 21.19 18.18
CA GLN A 32 -11.05 20.69 17.34
C GLN A 32 -11.23 19.18 17.52
N GLU A 33 -12.46 18.72 17.36
CA GLU A 33 -12.75 17.29 17.26
C GLU A 33 -12.48 16.81 15.83
N ASP A 34 -11.91 15.62 15.68
CA ASP A 34 -11.76 15.00 14.37
C ASP A 34 -13.16 14.71 13.74
N PRO A 35 -13.48 15.26 12.56
CA PRO A 35 -14.76 15.05 11.87
C PRO A 35 -15.10 13.57 11.62
N ASN A 36 -14.07 12.72 11.54
CA ASN A 36 -14.19 11.29 11.27
C ASN A 36 -14.36 10.45 12.55
N GLN A 37 -14.55 11.07 13.72
CA GLN A 37 -14.78 10.33 14.97
C GLN A 37 -16.03 9.44 14.88
N PRO A 38 -15.88 8.12 15.10
CA PRO A 38 -16.99 7.17 14.94
C PRO A 38 -18.05 7.31 16.04
N ARG A 39 -17.67 7.83 17.21
CA ARG A 39 -18.61 8.05 18.33
C ARG A 39 -19.23 9.44 18.23
N LYS A 40 -20.38 9.54 17.58
CA LYS A 40 -21.15 10.79 17.45
C LYS A 40 -22.23 10.96 18.53
N ILE A 41 -22.75 9.86 19.06
CA ILE A 41 -23.81 9.85 20.08
C ILE A 41 -23.18 9.73 21.46
N PHE A 42 -23.47 10.71 22.32
CA PHE A 42 -23.10 10.67 23.73
C PHE A 42 -24.35 10.83 24.58
N ASP A 43 -24.39 10.07 25.66
CA ASP A 43 -25.39 10.17 26.71
C ASP A 43 -25.23 11.52 27.43
N GLU A 44 -26.19 12.44 27.24
CA GLU A 44 -26.12 13.81 27.76
C GLU A 44 -26.08 13.86 29.29
N GLU A 45 -26.78 12.96 29.99
CA GLU A 45 -26.78 12.92 31.45
C GLU A 45 -25.38 12.58 31.97
N LYS A 46 -24.75 11.55 31.41
CA LYS A 46 -23.37 11.18 31.75
C LYS A 46 -22.35 12.24 31.38
N LEU A 47 -22.64 13.07 30.40
CA LEU A 47 -21.77 14.19 30.02
C LEU A 47 -21.92 15.35 31.02
N ARG A 48 -23.13 15.64 31.50
CA ARG A 48 -23.40 16.62 32.56
C ARG A 48 -22.77 16.22 33.88
N GLU A 49 -22.90 14.97 34.30
CA GLU A 49 -22.24 14.45 35.52
C GLU A 49 -20.71 14.65 35.46
N LEU A 50 -20.11 14.38 34.30
CA LEU A 50 -18.68 14.61 34.08
C LEU A 50 -18.33 16.10 34.11
N ALA A 51 -19.17 16.96 33.53
CA ALA A 51 -18.98 18.41 33.54
C ALA A 51 -19.02 18.96 34.98
N ASP A 52 -19.99 18.53 35.80
CA ASP A 52 -20.09 18.91 37.21
C ASP A 52 -18.85 18.46 38.00
N SER A 53 -18.37 17.22 37.76
CA SER A 53 -17.12 16.74 38.35
C SER A 53 -15.91 17.59 37.93
N ILE A 54 -15.80 17.96 36.64
CA ILE A 54 -14.71 18.79 36.11
C ILE A 54 -14.78 20.21 36.65
N LYS A 55 -15.98 20.75 36.88
CA LYS A 55 -16.17 22.09 37.46
C LYS A 55 -15.52 22.18 38.85
N VAL A 56 -15.74 21.16 39.69
CA VAL A 56 -15.22 21.09 41.07
C VAL A 56 -13.75 20.68 41.13
N ARG A 57 -13.35 19.65 40.38
CA ARG A 57 -12.04 18.98 40.56
C ARG A 57 -11.06 19.18 39.41
N GLY A 58 -11.49 19.82 38.33
CA GLY A 58 -10.73 19.89 37.09
C GLY A 58 -10.67 18.55 36.35
N VAL A 59 -9.94 18.55 35.24
CA VAL A 59 -9.71 17.36 34.43
C VAL A 59 -8.51 16.60 34.99
N LYS A 60 -8.75 15.42 35.58
CA LYS A 60 -7.70 14.61 36.23
C LYS A 60 -6.70 14.00 35.24
N THR A 61 -7.23 13.45 34.16
CA THR A 61 -6.42 12.81 33.12
C THR A 61 -6.41 13.75 31.93
N PRO A 62 -5.25 14.20 31.44
CA PRO A 62 -5.16 15.05 30.26
C PRO A 62 -5.75 14.38 29.01
N ILE A 63 -6.19 15.20 28.05
CA ILE A 63 -6.56 14.73 26.71
C ILE A 63 -5.29 14.50 25.87
N SER A 64 -5.39 13.74 24.77
CA SER A 64 -4.30 13.62 23.78
C SER A 64 -4.73 14.34 22.50
N VAL A 65 -3.85 15.17 21.97
CA VAL A 65 -4.06 15.96 20.75
C VAL A 65 -2.80 15.92 19.88
N HIS A 66 -2.96 16.18 18.58
CA HIS A 66 -1.86 16.49 17.66
C HIS A 66 -2.07 17.89 17.06
N GLU A 67 -1.03 18.46 16.46
CA GLU A 67 -1.13 19.74 15.75
C GLU A 67 -1.96 19.60 14.46
N ASP A 68 -2.79 20.60 14.18
CA ASP A 68 -3.51 20.70 12.91
C ASP A 68 -2.55 21.16 11.80
N GLU A 69 -2.19 20.26 10.89
CA GLU A 69 -1.29 20.54 9.76
C GLU A 69 -1.83 21.66 8.84
N SER A 70 -3.15 21.85 8.77
CA SER A 70 -3.78 22.87 7.92
C SER A 70 -3.88 24.23 8.61
N ASN A 71 -3.76 24.28 9.94
CA ASN A 71 -3.97 25.49 10.73
C ASN A 71 -2.99 25.58 11.93
N PRO A 72 -1.79 26.13 11.71
CA PRO A 72 -0.77 26.24 12.75
C PRO A 72 -1.27 26.90 14.04
N GLY A 73 -1.01 26.27 15.18
CA GLY A 73 -1.48 26.74 16.50
C GLY A 73 -2.89 26.25 16.89
N PHE A 74 -3.50 25.41 16.06
CA PHE A 74 -4.68 24.61 16.40
C PHE A 74 -4.29 23.14 16.57
N TYR A 75 -5.16 22.40 17.26
CA TYR A 75 -4.94 21.02 17.64
C TYR A 75 -6.17 20.16 17.36
N ILE A 76 -5.97 18.91 16.98
CA ILE A 76 -7.03 17.93 16.73
C ILE A 76 -7.00 16.86 17.82
N ILE A 77 -8.17 16.50 18.36
CA ILE A 77 -8.28 15.51 19.44
C ILE A 77 -8.04 14.09 18.93
N ASN A 78 -7.03 13.43 19.50
CA ASN A 78 -6.77 12.00 19.35
C ASN A 78 -7.74 11.22 20.24
N HIS A 79 -7.70 11.55 21.54
CA HIS A 79 -8.50 10.88 22.57
C HIS A 79 -8.95 11.85 23.66
N GLY A 80 -10.17 11.64 24.16
CA GLY A 80 -10.73 12.44 25.26
C GLY A 80 -11.82 13.42 24.88
N ALA A 81 -12.48 13.25 23.71
CA ALA A 81 -13.61 14.08 23.27
C ALA A 81 -14.68 14.35 24.35
N ARG A 82 -15.04 13.34 25.17
CA ARG A 82 -15.98 13.55 26.31
C ARG A 82 -15.47 14.53 27.35
N ARG A 83 -14.17 14.51 27.66
CA ARG A 83 -13.54 15.45 28.61
C ARG A 83 -13.48 16.85 28.01
N TYR A 84 -13.18 16.95 26.71
CA TYR A 84 -13.23 18.22 25.98
C TYR A 84 -14.63 18.84 26.04
N ARG A 85 -15.66 18.11 25.60
CA ARG A 85 -17.05 18.57 25.66
C ARG A 85 -17.52 18.90 27.07
N ALA A 86 -17.22 18.04 28.06
CA ALA A 86 -17.58 18.30 29.44
C ALA A 86 -16.84 19.52 30.03
N SER A 87 -15.61 19.80 29.58
CA SER A 87 -14.87 21.01 29.98
C SER A 87 -15.48 22.28 29.40
N MET A 88 -15.98 22.22 28.16
CA MET A 88 -16.78 23.28 27.54
C MET A 88 -18.06 23.53 28.36
N MET A 89 -18.81 22.47 28.69
CA MET A 89 -20.04 22.58 29.51
C MET A 89 -19.75 23.11 30.92
N ALA A 90 -18.60 22.74 31.50
CA ALA A 90 -18.16 23.23 32.80
C ALA A 90 -17.67 24.69 32.78
N GLY A 91 -17.62 25.34 31.61
CA GLY A 91 -17.20 26.73 31.44
C GLY A 91 -15.69 26.94 31.67
N LYS A 92 -14.86 25.94 31.39
CA LYS A 92 -13.40 26.10 31.45
C LYS A 92 -12.92 26.86 30.22
N GLU A 93 -11.82 27.61 30.35
CA GLU A 93 -11.15 28.25 29.21
C GLU A 93 -10.06 27.36 28.61
N THR A 94 -9.42 26.56 29.47
CA THR A 94 -8.31 25.67 29.13
C THR A 94 -8.54 24.24 29.62
N ILE A 95 -7.85 23.30 28.97
CA ILE A 95 -7.86 21.87 29.32
C ILE A 95 -6.43 21.32 29.31
N PRO A 96 -6.04 20.48 30.30
CA PRO A 96 -4.76 19.80 30.25
C PRO A 96 -4.74 18.79 29.10
N ALA A 97 -3.70 18.86 28.27
CA ALA A 97 -3.52 18.03 27.11
C ALA A 97 -2.05 17.63 26.94
N TYR A 98 -1.81 16.43 26.42
CA TYR A 98 -0.54 16.05 25.82
C TYR A 98 -0.59 16.37 24.34
N ILE A 99 0.42 17.12 23.87
CA ILE A 99 0.67 17.25 22.44
C ILE A 99 1.51 16.04 22.05
N ASP A 100 0.87 15.11 21.35
CA ASP A 100 1.50 13.92 20.85
C ASP A 100 2.16 14.24 19.51
N GLY A 101 3.44 14.62 19.57
CA GLY A 101 4.24 14.92 18.37
C GLY A 101 4.57 13.69 17.53
N ASP A 102 4.38 12.49 18.09
CA ASP A 102 4.52 11.22 17.39
C ASP A 102 3.18 10.73 16.81
N TYR A 103 2.05 11.41 17.10
CA TYR A 103 0.75 11.12 16.50
C TYR A 103 0.71 11.64 15.06
N THR A 104 1.44 10.95 14.19
CA THR A 104 1.50 11.31 12.79
C THR A 104 0.19 10.93 12.11
N PHE A 105 -0.22 11.69 11.09
CA PHE A 105 -1.29 11.32 10.17
C PHE A 105 -1.20 9.84 9.72
N LEU A 106 0.03 9.31 9.63
CA LEU A 106 0.30 7.92 9.28
C LEU A 106 -0.18 6.92 10.33
N ASP A 107 -0.07 7.23 11.62
CA ASP A 107 -0.49 6.32 12.68
C ASP A 107 -2.03 6.29 12.80
N GLN A 108 -2.69 7.43 12.61
CA GLN A 108 -4.16 7.48 12.47
C GLN A 108 -4.63 6.66 11.26
N LEU A 109 -3.91 6.75 10.15
CA LEU A 109 -4.24 6.01 8.93
C LEU A 109 -4.04 4.51 9.10
N VAL A 110 -2.97 4.08 9.79
CA VAL A 110 -2.73 2.67 10.14
C VAL A 110 -3.83 2.15 11.05
N GLU A 111 -4.18 2.87 12.12
CA GLU A 111 -5.27 2.48 13.03
C GLU A 111 -6.59 2.36 12.27
N ASN A 112 -6.92 3.33 11.42
CA ASN A 112 -8.13 3.33 10.61
C ASN A 112 -8.17 2.11 9.67
N ILE A 113 -7.07 1.83 8.96
CA ILE A 113 -6.96 0.67 8.04
C ILE A 113 -7.08 -0.67 8.79
N GLN A 114 -6.63 -0.72 10.04
CA GLN A 114 -6.70 -1.93 10.88
C GLN A 114 -8.08 -2.17 11.52
N ARG A 115 -9.08 -1.30 11.29
CA ARG A 115 -10.45 -1.53 11.78
C ARG A 115 -11.12 -2.65 10.99
N ASP A 116 -11.76 -3.58 11.71
CA ASP A 116 -12.33 -4.81 11.15
C ASP A 116 -13.48 -4.61 10.15
N ASN A 117 -14.00 -3.39 9.98
CA ASN A 117 -15.19 -3.10 9.17
C ASN A 117 -14.93 -2.27 7.90
N LEU A 118 -13.69 -2.13 7.44
CA LEU A 118 -13.43 -1.44 6.18
C LEU A 118 -13.78 -2.29 4.96
N THR A 119 -14.37 -1.66 3.97
CA THR A 119 -14.50 -2.22 2.63
C THR A 119 -13.12 -2.33 1.97
N PRO A 120 -12.96 -3.22 0.96
CA PRO A 120 -11.72 -3.28 0.18
C PRO A 120 -11.35 -1.95 -0.49
N ARG A 121 -12.36 -1.14 -0.87
CA ARG A 121 -12.14 0.18 -1.48
C ARG A 121 -11.58 1.18 -0.47
N GLU A 122 -12.18 1.29 0.71
CA GLU A 122 -11.68 2.17 1.77
C GLU A 122 -10.25 1.77 2.21
N THR A 123 -9.98 0.46 2.27
CA THR A 123 -8.63 -0.05 2.53
C THR A 123 -7.65 0.38 1.44
N ALA A 124 -8.04 0.32 0.16
CA ALA A 124 -7.23 0.75 -0.96
C ALA A 124 -6.95 2.26 -0.93
N ASP A 125 -7.96 3.08 -0.63
CA ASP A 125 -7.84 4.53 -0.51
C ASP A 125 -6.89 4.91 0.64
N GLY A 126 -7.00 4.22 1.78
CA GLY A 126 -6.08 4.42 2.90
C GLY A 126 -4.63 4.06 2.55
N ILE A 127 -4.42 2.95 1.85
CA ILE A 127 -3.08 2.58 1.35
C ILE A 127 -2.56 3.61 0.35
N ALA A 128 -3.42 4.20 -0.49
CA ALA A 128 -3.03 5.24 -1.43
C ALA A 128 -2.49 6.48 -0.72
N LEU A 129 -3.16 6.92 0.34
CA LEU A 129 -2.71 8.04 1.17
C LEU A 129 -1.33 7.78 1.79
N MET A 130 -1.08 6.56 2.28
CA MET A 130 0.24 6.16 2.79
C MET A 130 1.32 6.19 1.70
N LEU A 131 1.00 5.78 0.47
CA LEU A 131 1.95 5.84 -0.65
C LEU A 131 2.23 7.28 -1.09
N ASN A 132 1.19 8.12 -1.10
CA ASN A 132 1.30 9.53 -1.46
C ASN A 132 2.11 10.35 -0.45
N SER A 133 2.19 9.90 0.81
CA SER A 133 3.09 10.47 1.81
C SER A 133 4.57 10.11 1.59
N GLY A 134 4.90 9.41 0.51
CA GLY A 134 6.27 9.05 0.13
C GLY A 134 6.73 7.65 0.58
N MET A 135 5.88 6.87 1.26
CA MET A 135 6.25 5.51 1.64
C MET A 135 6.27 4.55 0.45
N LYS A 136 7.16 3.56 0.50
CA LYS A 136 7.17 2.45 -0.46
C LYS A 136 6.17 1.37 -0.04
N LYS A 137 5.65 0.60 -1.00
CA LYS A 137 4.73 -0.53 -0.74
C LYS A 137 5.21 -1.49 0.37
N GLY A 138 6.52 -1.76 0.43
CA GLY A 138 7.11 -2.62 1.47
C GLY A 138 7.12 -1.99 2.86
N GLU A 139 7.24 -0.67 2.96
CA GLU A 139 7.16 0.07 4.23
C GLU A 139 5.70 0.12 4.71
N VAL A 140 4.77 0.40 3.81
CA VAL A 140 3.33 0.35 4.08
C VAL A 140 2.92 -1.03 4.59
N ALA A 141 3.36 -2.11 3.93
CA ALA A 141 3.07 -3.47 4.35
C ALA A 141 3.55 -3.77 5.79
N LYS A 142 4.78 -3.36 6.12
CA LYS A 142 5.35 -3.50 7.46
C LYS A 142 4.53 -2.72 8.50
N ARG A 143 4.17 -1.47 8.19
CA ARG A 143 3.45 -0.60 9.14
C ARG A 143 2.01 -1.06 9.38
N LEU A 144 1.36 -1.63 8.37
CA LEU A 144 0.04 -2.22 8.49
C LEU A 144 0.04 -3.62 9.13
N GLY A 145 1.20 -4.28 9.26
CA GLY A 145 1.26 -5.68 9.69
C GLY A 145 0.66 -6.65 8.66
N LYS A 146 0.76 -6.33 7.37
CA LYS A 146 0.20 -7.11 6.25
C LYS A 146 1.29 -7.55 5.27
N SER A 147 0.93 -8.41 4.31
CA SER A 147 1.86 -8.84 3.27
C SER A 147 2.04 -7.78 2.18
N ALA A 148 3.18 -7.80 1.48
CA ALA A 148 3.38 -6.95 0.30
C ALA A 148 2.37 -7.25 -0.82
N ALA A 149 1.90 -8.50 -0.89
CA ALA A 149 0.84 -8.93 -1.80
C ALA A 149 -0.49 -8.24 -1.46
N PHE A 150 -0.86 -8.21 -0.18
CA PHE A 150 -2.06 -7.51 0.30
C PHE A 150 -2.06 -6.04 -0.15
N VAL A 151 -0.96 -5.32 0.09
CA VAL A 151 -0.81 -3.91 -0.32
C VAL A 151 -0.93 -3.76 -1.84
N SER A 152 -0.26 -4.63 -2.60
CA SER A 152 -0.27 -4.56 -4.06
C SER A 152 -1.66 -4.83 -4.64
N GLN A 153 -2.38 -5.80 -4.08
CA GLN A 153 -3.72 -6.17 -4.51
C GLN A 153 -4.74 -5.05 -4.24
N HIS A 154 -4.65 -4.37 -3.10
CA HIS A 154 -5.53 -3.25 -2.79
C HIS A 154 -5.23 -2.03 -3.65
N VAL A 155 -3.96 -1.72 -3.90
CA VAL A 155 -3.57 -0.61 -4.80
C VAL A 155 -4.11 -0.83 -6.21
N ALA A 156 -4.12 -2.07 -6.71
CA ALA A 156 -4.66 -2.38 -8.03
C ALA A 156 -6.17 -2.08 -8.17
N LEU A 157 -6.92 -2.07 -7.07
CA LEU A 157 -8.35 -1.72 -7.07
C LEU A 157 -8.59 -0.25 -7.46
N LEU A 158 -7.59 0.62 -7.29
CA LEU A 158 -7.68 2.06 -7.59
C LEU A 158 -7.65 2.35 -9.10
N SER A 159 -7.18 1.40 -9.89
CA SER A 159 -6.96 1.54 -11.33
C SER A 159 -7.47 0.31 -12.08
N LEU A 160 -8.73 -0.04 -11.84
CA LEU A 160 -9.41 -1.14 -12.56
C LEU A 160 -9.92 -0.64 -13.93
N PRO A 161 -9.83 -1.46 -14.99
CA PRO A 161 -10.54 -1.22 -16.24
C PRO A 161 -12.06 -1.16 -16.02
N GLU A 162 -12.76 -0.35 -16.83
CA GLU A 162 -14.19 -0.05 -16.62
C GLU A 162 -15.08 -1.30 -16.48
N PRO A 163 -14.94 -2.35 -17.31
CA PRO A 163 -15.76 -3.55 -17.15
C PRO A 163 -15.56 -4.25 -15.79
N VAL A 164 -14.31 -4.32 -15.32
CA VAL A 164 -13.94 -4.94 -14.03
C VAL A 164 -14.36 -4.04 -12.86
N ALA A 165 -14.21 -2.72 -13.02
CA ALA A 165 -14.64 -1.74 -12.02
C ALA A 165 -16.16 -1.78 -11.83
N ALA A 166 -16.93 -1.89 -12.93
CA ALA A 166 -18.39 -1.92 -12.89
C ALA A 166 -18.91 -3.11 -12.06
N VAL A 167 -18.37 -4.32 -12.29
CA VAL A 167 -18.80 -5.52 -11.54
C VAL A 167 -18.35 -5.49 -10.07
N PHE A 168 -17.17 -4.93 -9.78
CA PHE A 168 -16.69 -4.75 -8.41
C PHE A 168 -17.56 -3.74 -7.64
N ASN A 169 -17.84 -2.58 -8.24
CA ASN A 169 -18.67 -1.53 -7.63
C ASN A 169 -20.13 -1.96 -7.47
N ALA A 170 -20.65 -2.79 -8.38
CA ALA A 170 -21.97 -3.39 -8.28
C ALA A 170 -22.06 -4.50 -7.21
N GLY A 171 -20.93 -4.91 -6.62
CA GLY A 171 -20.87 -5.98 -5.62
C GLY A 171 -21.02 -7.39 -6.19
N LYS A 172 -21.01 -7.56 -7.52
CA LYS A 172 -21.00 -8.89 -8.18
C LYS A 172 -19.73 -9.67 -7.87
N VAL A 173 -18.63 -8.97 -7.58
CA VAL A 173 -17.38 -9.55 -7.10
C VAL A 173 -16.85 -8.72 -5.94
N SER A 174 -16.59 -9.36 -4.81
CA SER A 174 -16.08 -8.70 -3.59
C SER A 174 -14.73 -9.23 -3.13
N ASP A 175 -14.36 -10.45 -3.54
CA ASP A 175 -13.05 -11.03 -3.22
C ASP A 175 -11.96 -10.29 -4.01
N VAL A 176 -11.13 -9.55 -3.27
CA VAL A 176 -10.00 -8.78 -3.81
C VAL A 176 -9.06 -9.62 -4.67
N THR A 177 -8.88 -10.89 -4.33
CA THR A 177 -8.03 -11.81 -5.12
C THR A 177 -8.66 -12.07 -6.48
N VAL A 178 -9.96 -12.34 -6.52
CA VAL A 178 -10.71 -12.57 -7.76
C VAL A 178 -10.68 -11.32 -8.65
N VAL A 179 -10.90 -10.14 -8.07
CA VAL A 179 -10.82 -8.85 -8.81
C VAL A 179 -9.44 -8.63 -9.42
N ASN A 180 -8.37 -8.94 -8.67
CA ASN A 180 -7.00 -8.82 -9.17
C ASN A 180 -6.69 -9.82 -10.29
N GLU A 181 -7.22 -11.04 -10.19
CA GLU A 181 -7.11 -12.02 -11.25
C GLU A 181 -7.86 -11.60 -12.52
N LEU A 182 -9.07 -11.08 -12.40
CA LEU A 182 -9.83 -10.48 -13.50
C LEU A 182 -9.06 -9.34 -14.15
N ASN A 183 -8.50 -8.43 -13.36
CA ASN A 183 -7.70 -7.32 -13.87
C ASN A 183 -6.48 -7.82 -14.66
N THR A 184 -5.82 -8.87 -14.16
CA THR A 184 -4.68 -9.50 -14.85
C THR A 184 -5.09 -10.16 -16.16
N LEU A 185 -6.24 -10.84 -16.18
CA LEU A 185 -6.79 -11.50 -17.37
C LEU A 185 -7.23 -10.48 -18.40
N TYR A 186 -7.89 -9.39 -17.98
CA TYR A 186 -8.36 -8.33 -18.86
C TYR A 186 -7.20 -7.68 -19.64
N GLY A 187 -6.05 -7.51 -19.00
CA GLY A 187 -4.85 -7.01 -19.68
C GLY A 187 -4.28 -7.92 -20.77
N ARG A 188 -4.75 -9.18 -20.87
CA ARG A 188 -4.33 -10.15 -21.90
C ARG A 188 -5.46 -10.54 -22.85
N TYR A 189 -6.68 -10.64 -22.34
CA TYR A 189 -7.86 -11.16 -23.02
C TYR A 189 -9.08 -10.27 -22.71
N PRO A 190 -9.08 -9.00 -23.16
CA PRO A 190 -10.14 -8.05 -22.79
C PRO A 190 -11.52 -8.52 -23.26
N GLU A 191 -11.64 -8.95 -24.52
CA GLU A 191 -12.93 -9.38 -25.10
C GLU A 191 -13.49 -10.61 -24.38
N ALA A 192 -12.66 -11.63 -24.14
CA ALA A 192 -13.09 -12.84 -23.43
C ALA A 192 -13.50 -12.55 -21.98
N VAL A 193 -12.83 -11.60 -21.31
CA VAL A 193 -13.22 -11.18 -19.95
C VAL A 193 -14.53 -10.41 -19.98
N GLU A 194 -14.75 -9.53 -20.95
CA GLU A 194 -16.04 -8.84 -21.09
C GLU A 194 -17.19 -9.81 -21.34
N GLU A 195 -16.99 -10.81 -22.20
CA GLU A 195 -17.96 -11.88 -22.44
C GLU A 195 -18.27 -12.67 -21.17
N LEU A 196 -17.24 -13.03 -20.38
CA LEU A 196 -17.42 -13.67 -19.08
C LEU A 196 -18.28 -12.81 -18.14
N LEU A 197 -17.98 -11.51 -18.03
CA LEU A 197 -18.69 -10.59 -17.13
C LEU A 197 -20.13 -10.32 -17.57
N GLN A 198 -20.47 -10.51 -18.84
CA GLN A 198 -21.83 -10.40 -19.37
C GLN A 198 -22.67 -11.66 -19.13
N ASN A 199 -22.04 -12.85 -19.21
CA ASN A 199 -22.75 -14.12 -19.15
C ASN A 199 -22.85 -14.71 -17.73
N GLU A 200 -21.92 -14.37 -16.84
CA GLU A 200 -21.87 -14.88 -15.48
C GLU A 200 -22.30 -13.82 -14.46
N ASP A 201 -23.27 -14.17 -13.61
CA ASP A 201 -23.78 -13.26 -12.58
C ASP A 201 -22.96 -13.28 -11.29
N ASP A 202 -22.31 -14.40 -10.97
CA ASP A 202 -21.48 -14.57 -9.77
C ASP A 202 -20.05 -14.98 -10.14
N ILE A 203 -19.12 -14.04 -9.96
CA ILE A 203 -17.72 -14.26 -10.31
C ILE A 203 -16.96 -14.75 -9.08
N THR A 204 -16.79 -16.06 -9.00
CA THR A 204 -16.12 -16.75 -7.90
C THR A 204 -14.70 -17.19 -8.29
N ARG A 205 -13.92 -17.66 -7.30
CA ARG A 205 -12.60 -18.28 -7.56
C ARG A 205 -12.71 -19.49 -8.49
N SER A 206 -13.79 -20.27 -8.41
CA SER A 206 -14.07 -21.38 -9.34
C SER A 206 -14.33 -20.89 -10.76
N THR A 207 -15.11 -19.82 -10.92
CA THR A 207 -15.38 -19.20 -12.22
C THR A 207 -14.08 -18.80 -12.90
N ILE A 208 -13.18 -18.11 -12.19
CA ILE A 208 -11.87 -17.72 -12.72
C ILE A 208 -10.99 -18.93 -13.05
N ARG A 209 -11.03 -19.98 -12.23
CA ARG A 209 -10.27 -21.20 -12.49
C ARG A 209 -10.72 -21.87 -13.79
N HIS A 210 -12.02 -22.09 -13.97
CA HIS A 210 -12.56 -22.71 -15.18
C HIS A 210 -12.29 -21.84 -16.41
N PHE A 211 -12.44 -20.52 -16.28
CA PHE A 211 -12.13 -19.58 -17.35
C PHE A 211 -10.66 -19.64 -17.77
N LYS A 212 -9.71 -19.72 -16.81
CA LYS A 212 -8.28 -19.91 -17.11
C LYS A 212 -7.98 -21.26 -17.79
N GLU A 213 -8.71 -22.31 -17.46
CA GLU A 213 -8.56 -23.63 -18.10
C GLU A 213 -9.10 -23.58 -19.54
N PHE A 214 -10.24 -22.92 -19.77
CA PHE A 214 -10.79 -22.66 -21.10
C PHE A 214 -9.82 -21.89 -22.00
N LEU A 215 -9.24 -20.79 -21.50
CA LEU A 215 -8.26 -19.99 -22.26
C LEU A 215 -6.98 -20.75 -22.63
N LYS A 216 -6.60 -21.77 -21.87
CA LYS A 216 -5.44 -22.63 -22.19
C LYS A 216 -5.76 -23.71 -23.23
N GLY A 217 -7.04 -24.02 -23.43
CA GLY A 217 -7.51 -25.03 -24.36
C GLY A 217 -7.84 -24.49 -25.76
N ASP A 218 -7.86 -23.17 -25.95
CA ASP A 218 -8.25 -22.53 -27.21
C ASP A 218 -7.02 -22.02 -28.01
N PRO A 219 -6.73 -22.59 -29.20
CA PRO A 219 -5.60 -22.18 -30.06
C PRO A 219 -5.72 -20.75 -30.62
N SER A 220 -6.89 -20.12 -30.52
CA SER A 220 -7.11 -18.75 -31.01
C SER A 220 -6.51 -17.68 -30.07
N ALA A 221 -6.34 -17.99 -28.79
CA ALA A 221 -5.85 -17.08 -27.76
C ALA A 221 -4.33 -16.77 -27.84
N GLU A 222 -3.55 -17.59 -28.55
CA GLU A 222 -2.10 -17.37 -28.72
C GLU A 222 -1.79 -16.28 -29.76
N LYS A 223 -2.67 -16.08 -30.75
CA LYS A 223 -2.47 -15.08 -31.83
C LYS A 223 -2.71 -13.64 -31.41
N GLU A 224 -3.53 -13.40 -30.40
CA GLU A 224 -3.80 -12.04 -29.88
C GLU A 224 -2.71 -11.55 -28.91
N SER A 225 -1.91 -12.46 -28.35
CA SER A 225 -0.83 -12.13 -27.40
C SER A 225 0.32 -11.32 -28.00
N GLU A 226 0.49 -11.35 -29.33
CA GLU A 226 1.52 -10.58 -30.05
C GLU A 226 1.04 -9.19 -30.50
N ALA A 227 -0.28 -8.91 -30.52
CA ALA A 227 -0.83 -7.71 -31.14
C ALA A 227 -1.15 -6.58 -30.16
N VAL A 228 -1.23 -6.84 -28.85
CA VAL A 228 -1.62 -5.83 -27.85
C VAL A 228 -0.44 -5.49 -26.94
N SER A 229 0.43 -4.60 -27.42
CA SER A 229 1.39 -3.92 -26.54
C SER A 229 0.63 -3.03 -25.54
N ALA A 230 0.85 -3.28 -24.24
CA ALA A 230 0.24 -2.57 -23.13
C ALA A 230 0.39 -1.03 -23.23
N PRO A 231 -0.58 -0.22 -22.76
CA PRO A 231 -0.40 1.22 -22.63
C PRO A 231 0.62 1.52 -21.53
N GLU A 232 1.68 2.24 -21.90
CA GLU A 232 2.65 2.81 -20.99
C GLU A 232 2.00 3.85 -20.07
N ILE A 233 2.18 3.70 -18.75
CA ILE A 233 2.05 4.82 -17.80
C ILE A 233 3.19 4.73 -16.78
N ASN A 234 4.34 5.33 -17.10
CA ASN A 234 4.89 6.52 -16.42
C ASN A 234 6.37 6.73 -16.78
N ALA A 235 6.67 7.92 -17.29
CA ALA A 235 8.00 8.38 -17.64
C ALA A 235 8.95 8.38 -16.42
N LYS A 236 10.05 7.61 -16.51
CA LYS A 236 11.23 7.78 -15.65
C LYS A 236 12.31 8.49 -16.45
N LYS A 237 12.74 9.65 -15.93
CA LYS A 237 13.90 10.42 -16.41
C LYS A 237 15.11 9.51 -16.59
N ASP A 238 15.69 9.57 -17.79
CA ASP A 238 16.87 8.83 -18.20
C ASP A 238 18.07 9.07 -17.27
N LYS A 239 18.65 7.98 -16.76
CA LYS A 239 20.05 7.94 -16.34
C LYS A 239 20.85 7.32 -17.47
N PRO A 240 22.05 7.83 -17.80
CA PRO A 240 22.81 7.36 -18.96
C PRO A 240 23.13 5.86 -18.82
N ALA A 241 22.85 5.12 -19.89
CA ALA A 241 23.06 3.69 -19.99
C ALA A 241 24.54 3.34 -19.79
N ASN A 242 24.80 2.37 -18.92
CA ASN A 242 26.13 1.84 -18.64
C ASN A 242 26.40 0.69 -19.64
N PRO A 243 27.33 0.83 -20.61
CA PRO A 243 27.50 -0.09 -21.75
C PRO A 243 28.12 -1.46 -21.41
N LYS A 244 28.07 -1.90 -20.14
CA LYS A 244 28.67 -3.17 -19.66
C LYS A 244 27.72 -4.07 -18.86
N LYS A 245 26.41 -3.84 -18.90
CA LYS A 245 25.43 -4.70 -18.21
C LYS A 245 24.69 -5.59 -19.21
N LEU A 246 25.13 -6.85 -19.32
CA LEU A 246 24.40 -7.92 -19.99
C LEU A 246 23.02 -8.11 -19.34
N LYS A 247 21.93 -7.99 -20.10
CA LYS A 247 20.56 -8.02 -19.55
C LYS A 247 20.08 -9.43 -19.16
N LYS A 248 20.56 -10.49 -19.83
CA LYS A 248 20.50 -11.90 -19.40
C LYS A 248 21.66 -12.66 -20.05
N ALA A 249 22.53 -13.29 -19.26
CA ALA A 249 23.63 -14.10 -19.79
C ALA A 249 23.11 -15.52 -20.09
N ILE A 250 23.08 -15.90 -21.37
CA ILE A 250 22.85 -17.28 -21.81
C ILE A 250 24.22 -17.95 -21.93
N VAL A 251 24.43 -19.01 -21.16
CA VAL A 251 25.67 -19.80 -21.20
C VAL A 251 25.45 -20.97 -22.15
N GLN A 252 26.17 -20.97 -23.27
CA GLN A 252 26.20 -22.07 -24.23
C GLN A 252 27.34 -23.02 -23.88
N VAL A 253 27.04 -24.32 -23.88
CA VAL A 253 27.96 -25.40 -23.54
C VAL A 253 27.90 -26.50 -24.59
N MET A 254 28.97 -27.28 -24.68
CA MET A 254 29.03 -28.46 -25.52
C MET A 254 28.94 -29.72 -24.66
N TYR A 255 27.96 -30.57 -24.96
CA TYR A 255 27.71 -31.84 -24.27
C TYR A 255 27.60 -32.96 -25.31
N GLN A 256 28.46 -33.98 -25.21
CA GLN A 256 28.54 -35.11 -26.17
C GLN A 256 28.59 -34.72 -27.66
N GLY A 257 29.20 -33.57 -27.97
CA GLY A 257 29.30 -33.04 -29.34
C GLY A 257 28.09 -32.23 -29.82
N GLN A 258 27.07 -32.05 -28.98
CA GLN A 258 25.90 -31.22 -29.27
C GLN A 258 25.96 -29.88 -28.54
N LEU A 259 25.43 -28.83 -29.18
CA LEU A 259 25.33 -27.50 -28.60
C LEU A 259 24.07 -27.39 -27.74
N ALA A 260 24.25 -26.93 -26.50
CA ALA A 260 23.15 -26.76 -25.55
C ALA A 260 23.29 -25.46 -24.76
N ARG A 261 22.18 -24.96 -24.21
CA ARG A 261 22.17 -23.83 -23.28
C ARG A 261 21.90 -24.29 -21.85
N LEU A 262 22.59 -23.67 -20.90
CA LEU A 262 22.42 -23.97 -19.49
C LEU A 262 21.16 -23.29 -18.93
N ILE A 263 20.29 -24.05 -18.27
CA ILE A 263 19.07 -23.54 -17.63
C ILE A 263 19.37 -23.20 -16.16
N LEU A 264 19.71 -21.93 -15.90
CA LEU A 264 20.09 -21.45 -14.56
C LEU A 264 18.92 -21.30 -13.57
N ASN A 265 17.68 -21.28 -14.06
CA ASN A 265 16.48 -21.06 -13.25
C ASN A 265 15.73 -22.36 -12.89
N LYS A 266 16.27 -23.53 -13.24
CA LYS A 266 15.70 -24.85 -12.92
C LYS A 266 16.59 -25.57 -11.92
N ARG A 267 16.02 -26.00 -10.79
CA ARG A 267 16.77 -26.65 -9.70
C ARG A 267 17.12 -28.09 -10.11
N ALA A 268 18.40 -28.44 -10.04
CA ALA A 268 18.86 -29.81 -10.27
C ALA A 268 18.49 -30.73 -9.10
N HIS A 269 18.40 -32.03 -9.37
CA HIS A 269 18.07 -33.05 -8.36
C HIS A 269 19.24 -33.30 -7.40
N ASN A 270 20.47 -33.21 -7.91
CA ASN A 270 21.72 -33.37 -7.16
C ASN A 270 22.59 -32.12 -7.29
N THR A 271 23.52 -31.92 -6.35
CA THR A 271 24.44 -30.75 -6.35
C THR A 271 25.42 -30.72 -7.52
N ASP A 272 25.63 -31.86 -8.17
CA ASP A 272 26.63 -32.02 -9.25
C ASP A 272 25.99 -32.12 -10.64
N GLU A 273 24.69 -31.80 -10.75
CA GLU A 273 23.93 -31.83 -12.00
C GLU A 273 23.46 -30.44 -12.42
N VAL A 274 23.28 -30.26 -13.72
CA VAL A 274 22.73 -29.05 -14.33
C VAL A 274 21.74 -29.41 -15.43
N TRP A 275 20.75 -28.54 -15.62
CA TRP A 275 19.79 -28.67 -16.71
C TRP A 275 20.34 -28.03 -17.98
N LEU A 276 20.35 -28.80 -19.06
CA LEU A 276 20.64 -28.33 -20.41
C LEU A 276 19.37 -28.30 -21.25
N GLN A 277 19.34 -27.40 -22.22
CA GLN A 277 18.41 -27.47 -23.34
C GLN A 277 19.18 -27.50 -24.64
N PHE A 278 18.99 -28.55 -25.43
CA PHE A 278 19.67 -28.71 -26.71
C PHE A 278 19.06 -27.76 -27.75
N GLU A 279 19.91 -27.05 -28.49
CA GLU A 279 19.46 -26.03 -29.45
C GLU A 279 18.77 -26.65 -30.68
N GLU A 280 19.17 -27.86 -31.10
CA GLU A 280 18.61 -28.53 -32.28
C GLU A 280 17.29 -29.27 -32.00
N SER A 281 17.15 -29.93 -30.86
CA SER A 281 15.94 -30.70 -30.52
C SER A 281 14.97 -29.96 -29.59
N GLY A 282 15.44 -28.92 -28.89
CA GLY A 282 14.67 -28.21 -27.86
C GLY A 282 14.44 -29.01 -26.58
N GLU A 283 14.90 -30.27 -26.52
CA GLU A 283 14.74 -31.17 -25.38
C GLU A 283 15.58 -30.71 -24.18
N GLN A 284 15.10 -31.02 -22.98
CA GLN A 284 15.75 -30.67 -21.73
C GLN A 284 16.18 -31.90 -20.96
N GLU A 285 17.44 -31.91 -20.53
CA GLU A 285 18.03 -33.04 -19.80
C GLU A 285 18.84 -32.55 -18.60
N SER A 286 18.85 -33.33 -17.52
CA SER A 286 19.73 -33.11 -16.36
C SER A 286 21.00 -33.93 -16.58
N VAL A 287 22.16 -33.26 -16.62
CA VAL A 287 23.45 -33.92 -16.89
C VAL A 287 24.45 -33.60 -15.78
N PRO A 288 25.41 -34.51 -15.49
CA PRO A 288 26.49 -34.22 -14.55
C PRO A 288 27.40 -33.08 -15.05
N CYS A 289 27.76 -32.15 -14.17
CA CYS A 289 28.66 -31.03 -14.48
C CYS A 289 30.02 -31.48 -15.04
N ALA A 290 30.51 -32.65 -14.59
CA ALA A 290 31.80 -33.20 -14.99
C ALA A 290 31.86 -33.64 -16.47
N GLU A 291 30.70 -33.85 -17.10
CA GLU A 291 30.61 -34.31 -18.50
C GLU A 291 30.47 -33.15 -19.50
N ILE A 292 30.35 -31.91 -19.01
CA ILE A 292 30.33 -30.72 -19.88
C ILE A 292 31.74 -30.48 -20.40
N SER A 293 31.90 -30.64 -21.72
CA SER A 293 33.22 -30.69 -22.36
C SER A 293 33.88 -29.30 -22.44
N SER A 294 33.08 -28.24 -22.61
CA SER A 294 33.55 -26.85 -22.61
C SER A 294 32.40 -25.84 -22.59
N ILE A 295 32.67 -24.64 -22.07
CA ILE A 295 31.82 -23.46 -22.27
C ILE A 295 32.18 -22.87 -23.63
N VAL A 296 31.19 -22.76 -24.51
CA VAL A 296 31.37 -22.33 -25.90
C VAL A 296 31.26 -20.80 -26.02
N ALA A 297 30.23 -20.21 -25.41
CA ALA A 297 30.00 -18.78 -25.44
C ALA A 297 29.10 -18.31 -24.29
N VAL A 298 29.22 -17.03 -23.93
CA VAL A 298 28.24 -16.32 -23.11
C VAL A 298 27.62 -15.25 -23.99
N ILE A 299 26.36 -15.44 -24.38
CA ILE A 299 25.64 -14.54 -25.28
C ILE A 299 24.57 -13.76 -24.52
N GLU A 300 24.24 -12.58 -25.01
CA GLU A 300 23.18 -11.75 -24.46
C GLU A 300 21.83 -12.21 -25.05
N GLY A 301 20.85 -12.47 -24.17
CA GLY A 301 19.47 -12.83 -24.55
C GLY A 301 18.43 -11.80 -24.13
#